data_AF-A0A9D1K1F8-F1
#
_entry.id   AF-A0A9D1K1F8-F1
#
_cell.length_a   1.000
_cell.length_b   1.000
_cell.length_c   1.000
_cell.angle_alpha   90.00
_cell.angle_beta   90.00
_cell.angle_gamma   90.00
#
_symmetry.space_group_name_H-M   'P 1'
#
loop_
_entity.id
_entity.type
_entity.pdbx_description
1 polymer ?
#
loop_
_entity_poly.entity_id
_entity_poly.type
_entity_poly.pdbx_seq_one_letter_code
_entity_poly.pdbx_strand_id
1 'polypeptide(L)' 'MTDLRITQAKKLLRTEDSAISDIALSVGFNDYFYFLKTFKKITGKTPSQWRLGE' A
#
# COMPACT_ATOMS: atom_id res chain seq x y z
N MET A 1 11.22 0.52 -10.07
CA MET A 1 10.67 -0.75 -9.52
C MET A 1 9.63 -0.49 -8.42
N THR A 2 9.88 0.43 -7.48
CA THR A 2 9.00 0.66 -6.32
C THR A 2 7.66 1.32 -6.65
N ASP A 3 7.62 2.25 -7.60
CA ASP A 3 6.37 2.91 -8.05
C ASP A 3 5.33 1.95 -8.62
N LEU A 4 5.76 0.93 -9.37
CA LEU A 4 4.85 -0.05 -9.96
C LEU A 4 4.17 -0.88 -8.87
N ARG A 5 4.93 -1.30 -7.85
CA ARG A 5 4.42 -2.05 -6.69
C ARG A 5 3.44 -1.22 -5.88
N ILE A 6 3.75 0.06 -5.64
CA ILE A 6 2.82 0.97 -4.96
C ILE A 6 1.57 1.21 -5.78
N THR A 7 1.67 1.29 -7.10
CA THR A 7 0.50 1.42 -7.99
C THR A 7 -0.41 0.19 -7.90
N GLN A 8 0.15 -1.02 -7.88
CA GLN A 8 -0.64 -2.23 -7.64
C GLN A 8 -1.25 -2.22 -6.23
N ALA A 9 -0.48 -1.84 -5.21
CA ALA A 9 -0.96 -1.78 -3.84
C ALA A 9 -2.13 -0.81 -3.68
N LYS A 10 -2.10 0.36 -4.34
CA LYS A 10 -3.22 1.31 -4.38
C LYS A 10 -4.50 0.70 -4.96
N LYS A 11 -4.34 -0.15 -5.99
CA LYS A 11 -5.45 -0.82 -6.65
C LYS A 11 -6.06 -1.86 -5.70
N LEU A 12 -5.21 -2.70 -5.11
CA LEU A 12 -5.60 -3.70 -4.11
C LEU A 12 -6.27 -3.05 -2.88
N LEU A 13 -5.73 -1.95 -2.36
CA LEU A 13 -6.33 -1.22 -1.23
C LEU A 13 -7.73 -0.64 -1.50
N ARG A 14 -8.11 -0.49 -2.78
CA ARG A 14 -9.44 -0.03 -3.18
C ARG A 14 -10.38 -1.16 -3.57
N THR A 15 -9.84 -2.24 -4.16
CA THR A 15 -10.64 -3.36 -4.63
C THR A 15 -10.83 -4.43 -3.57
N GLU A 16 -9.92 -4.52 -2.62
CA GLU A 16 -9.86 -5.62 -1.67
C GLU A 16 -9.80 -5.13 -0.23
N ASP A 17 -10.58 -5.79 0.62
CA ASP A 17 -10.66 -5.50 2.05
C ASP A 17 -9.58 -6.27 2.86
N SER A 18 -8.60 -6.84 2.17
CA SER A 18 -7.45 -7.55 2.75
C SER A 18 -6.60 -6.64 3.65
N ALA A 19 -6.00 -7.22 4.68
CA ALA A 19 -5.13 -6.49 5.58
C ALA A 19 -3.97 -5.81 4.81
N ILE A 20 -3.60 -4.61 5.23
CA ILE A 20 -2.56 -3.81 4.55
C ILE A 20 -1.22 -4.56 4.53
N SER A 21 -0.94 -5.34 5.57
CA SER A 21 0.20 -6.25 5.66
C SER A 21 0.19 -7.33 4.58
N ASP A 22 -0.98 -7.88 4.26
CA ASP A 22 -1.17 -8.88 3.22
C ASP A 22 -0.96 -8.27 1.83
N ILE A 23 -1.53 -7.08 1.61
CA ILE A 23 -1.31 -6.30 0.38
C ILE A 23 0.18 -5.97 0.19
N ALA A 24 0.88 -5.59 1.26
CA ALA A 24 2.31 -5.34 1.23
C ALA A 24 3.09 -6.60 0.80
N LEU A 25 2.79 -7.75 1.40
CA LEU A 25 3.40 -9.04 1.00
C LEU A 25 3.10 -9.38 -0.47
N SER A 26 1.85 -9.18 -0.89
CA SER A 26 1.37 -9.48 -2.25
C SER A 26 2.09 -8.64 -3.32
N VAL A 27 2.40 -7.37 -3.03
CA VAL A 27 3.18 -6.50 -3.93
C VAL A 27 4.70 -6.64 -3.77
N GLY A 28 5.16 -7.58 -2.94
CA GLY A 28 6.58 -7.91 -2.76
C GLY A 28 7.32 -7.05 -1.73
N PHE A 29 6.61 -6.50 -0.75
CA PHE A 29 7.18 -5.87 0.44
C PHE A 29 7.13 -6.86 1.62
N ASN A 30 8.29 -7.28 2.10
CA ASN A 30 8.40 -8.03 3.35
C ASN A 30 8.29 -7.14 4.60
N ASP A 31 8.63 -5.85 4.46
CA ASP A 31 8.60 -4.90 5.56
C ASP A 31 7.38 -3.98 5.47
N TYR A 32 6.45 -4.18 6.41
CA TYR A 32 5.26 -3.33 6.55
C TYR A 32 5.63 -1.86 6.80
N PHE A 33 6.59 -1.57 7.69
CA PHE A 33 7.02 -0.20 7.96
C PHE A 33 7.66 0.47 6.75
N TYR A 34 8.44 -0.29 5.96
CA TYR A 34 9.04 0.21 4.72
C TYR A 34 7.97 0.49 3.66
N PHE A 35 6.98 -0.41 3.54
CA PHE A 35 5.82 -0.20 2.69
C PHE A 35 5.05 1.06 3.10
N LEU A 36 4.72 1.24 4.38
CA LEU A 36 4.04 2.43 4.89
C LEU A 36 4.77 3.72 4.54
N LYS A 37 6.08 3.80 4.84
CA LYS A 37 6.91 4.97 4.53
C LYS A 37 6.92 5.26 3.03
N THR A 38 7.11 4.23 2.21
CA THR A 38 7.19 4.35 0.76
C THR A 38 5.83 4.76 0.18
N PHE A 39 4.75 4.09 0.59
CA PHE A 39 3.40 4.38 0.15
C PHE A 39 3.00 5.80 0.51
N LYS A 40 3.27 6.24 1.74
CA LYS A 40 3.03 7.63 2.17
C LYS A 40 3.89 8.63 1.40
N LYS A 41 5.16 8.31 1.11
CA LYS A 41 6.03 9.18 0.33
C LYS A 41 5.54 9.36 -1.11
N ILE A 42 4.97 8.32 -1.72
CA ILE A 42 4.49 8.35 -3.12
C ILE A 42 3.06 8.92 -3.22
N THR A 43 2.16 8.51 -2.33
CA THR A 43 0.73 8.88 -2.40
C THR A 43 0.36 10.08 -1.54
N GLY A 44 1.23 10.49 -0.62
CA GLY A 44 0.96 11.51 0.40
C GLY A 44 0.15 11.01 1.59
N LYS A 45 -0.54 9.87 1.47
CA LYS A 45 -1.41 9.30 2.52
C LYS A 45 -0.93 7.94 2.96
N THR A 46 -1.30 7.52 4.17
CA THR A 46 -1.05 6.13 4.59
C THR A 46 -2.00 5.18 3.86
N PRO A 47 -1.63 3.92 3.61
CA PRO A 47 -2.53 2.95 2.97
C PRO A 47 -3.83 2.75 3.77
N SER A 48 -3.79 2.92 5.09
CA SER A 48 -4.99 2.88 5.93
C SER A 48 -5.94 4.05 5.64
N GLN A 49 -5.41 5.28 5.52
CA GLN A 49 -6.18 6.46 5.10
C GLN A 49 -6.71 6.29 3.67
N TRP A 50 -5.87 5.77 2.77
CA TRP A 50 -6.25 5.51 1.38
C TRP A 50 -7.44 4.55 1.27
N ARG A 51 -7.49 3.52 2.14
CA ARG A 51 -8.60 2.58 2.23
C ARG A 51 -9.85 3.20 2.88
N LEU A 52 -9.68 4.05 3.89
CA LEU A 52 -10.80 4.72 4.55
C LEU A 52 -11.52 5.74 3.64
N GLY A 53 -10.87 6.19 2.56
CA GLY A 53 -11.45 7.16 1.63
C GLY A 53 -11.35 8.62 2.07
N GLU A 54 -10.47 8.92 3.04
CA GLU A 54 -10.11 10.30 3.42
C GLU A 54 -9.21 10.97 2.38
#